data_AF-A0A527F9L9-F1
#
_entry.id   AF-A0A527F9L9-F1
#
_cell.length_a   1.000
_cell.length_b   1.000
_cell.length_c   1.000
_cell.angle_alpha   90.00
_cell.angle_beta   90.00
_cell.angle_gamma   90.00
#
_symmetry.space_group_name_H-M   'P 1'
#
loop_
_entity.id
_entity.type
_entity.pdbx_description
1 polymer ?
#
loop_
_entity_poly.entity_id
_entity_poly.type
_entity_poly.pdbx_seq_one_letter_code
_entity_poly.pdbx_strand_id
1 'polypeptide(L)' 'NFVKLAYMAPSIHHSGGTVCEPVDVPVNKRHLDMIYSHIKYSDKPFMGSVTAPERAEDTVAMAKIV' A
#
# COMPACT_ATOMS: atom_id res chain seq x y z
N ASN A 1 -9.18 6.22 1.12
CA ASN A 1 -10.55 5.77 0.75
C ASN A 1 -10.57 4.50 -0.10
N PHE A 2 -9.87 4.44 -1.23
CA PHE A 2 -9.91 3.27 -2.13
C PHE A 2 -9.56 1.93 -1.47
N VAL A 3 -8.57 1.89 -0.56
CA VAL A 3 -8.26 0.68 0.22
C VAL A 3 -9.48 0.16 1.00
N LYS A 4 -10.23 1.05 1.66
CA LYS A 4 -11.46 0.70 2.41
C LYS A 4 -12.57 0.20 1.48
N LEU A 5 -12.71 0.82 0.31
CA LEU A 5 -13.66 0.37 -0.70
C LEU A 5 -13.29 -1.01 -1.25
N ALA A 6 -12.01 -1.24 -1.55
CA ALA A 6 -11.49 -2.54 -2.00
C ALA A 6 -11.70 -3.61 -0.92
N TYR A 7 -11.52 -3.28 0.36
CA TYR A 7 -11.82 -4.17 1.48
C TYR A 7 -13.30 -4.60 1.51
N MET A 8 -14.23 -3.64 1.41
CA MET A 8 -15.67 -3.92 1.43
C MET A 8 -16.20 -4.64 0.18
N ALA A 9 -15.51 -4.53 -0.96
CA ALA A 9 -15.97 -5.12 -2.21
C ALA A 9 -15.78 -6.65 -2.22
N PRO A 10 -16.86 -7.46 -2.34
CA PRO A 10 -16.77 -8.93 -2.25
C PRO A 10 -16.01 -9.56 -3.42
N SER A 11 -16.05 -8.94 -4.60
CA SER A 11 -15.38 -9.44 -5.81
C SER A 11 -13.95 -8.93 -5.99
N ILE A 12 -13.44 -8.13 -5.06
CA ILE A 12 -12.07 -7.64 -5.06
C ILE A 12 -11.28 -8.43 -4.04
N HIS A 13 -10.43 -9.34 -4.51
CA HIS A 13 -9.69 -10.26 -3.64
C HIS A 13 -8.37 -9.69 -3.13
N HIS A 14 -7.94 -8.55 -3.68
CA HIS A 14 -6.63 -7.95 -3.44
C HIS A 14 -6.80 -6.43 -3.24
N SER A 15 -6.17 -5.86 -2.22
CA SER A 15 -6.34 -4.46 -1.81
C SER A 15 -5.76 -3.46 -2.82
N GLY A 16 -4.75 -3.90 -3.60
CA GLY A 16 -4.11 -3.14 -4.67
C GLY A 16 -2.66 -2.77 -4.33
N GLY A 17 -2.14 -1.74 -5.00
CA GLY A 17 -0.84 -1.11 -4.72
C GLY A 17 -0.98 0.41 -4.79
N THR A 18 -0.49 1.03 -5.85
CA THR A 18 -0.79 2.45 -6.13
C THR A 18 -2.24 2.62 -6.63
N VAL A 19 -3.22 2.55 -5.72
CA VAL A 19 -4.65 2.75 -6.06
C VAL A 19 -4.98 4.20 -6.44
N CYS A 20 -4.19 5.15 -5.95
CA CYS A 20 -4.13 6.54 -6.37
C CYS A 20 -2.79 7.13 -5.91
N GLU A 21 -2.27 8.14 -6.62
CA GLU A 21 -1.02 8.80 -6.25
C GLU A 21 -1.28 9.90 -5.19
N PRO A 22 -0.76 9.79 -3.95
CA PRO A 22 -0.94 10.83 -2.93
C PRO A 22 0.00 12.02 -3.19
N VAL A 23 -0.56 13.15 -3.63
CA VAL A 23 0.18 14.37 -3.98
C VAL A 23 0.41 15.30 -2.79
N ASP A 24 -0.19 14.99 -1.65
CA ASP A 24 -0.09 15.68 -0.36
C ASP A 24 1.06 15.14 0.52
N VAL A 25 1.71 14.04 0.11
CA VAL A 25 2.89 13.48 0.77
C VAL A 25 4.14 13.64 -0.13
N PRO A 26 5.30 14.03 0.43
CA PRO A 26 6.56 14.08 -0.32
C PRO A 26 6.87 12.79 -1.09
N VAL A 27 7.36 12.93 -2.33
CA VAL A 27 7.61 11.81 -3.25
C VAL A 27 8.50 10.72 -2.64
N ASN A 28 9.49 11.12 -1.84
CA ASN A 28 10.42 10.21 -1.21
C ASN A 28 9.87 9.47 0.03
N LYS A 29 8.63 9.77 0.47
CA LYS A 29 8.03 9.18 1.67
C LYS A 29 6.70 8.48 1.40
N ARG A 30 6.00 8.85 0.33
CA ARG A 30 4.63 8.36 0.07
C ARG A 30 4.48 6.85 -0.02
N HIS A 31 5.52 6.11 -0.39
CA HIS A 31 5.45 4.65 -0.40
C HIS A 31 5.20 4.09 1.00
N LEU A 32 5.77 4.69 2.05
CA LEU A 32 5.56 4.27 3.44
C LEU A 32 4.08 4.41 3.82
N ASP A 33 3.47 5.56 3.52
CA ASP A 33 2.06 5.83 3.82
C ASP A 33 1.10 4.96 2.99
N MET A 34 1.46 4.69 1.73
CA MET A 34 0.68 3.81 0.85
C MET A 34 0.66 2.37 1.37
N ILE A 35 1.83 1.81 1.70
CA ILE A 35 1.92 0.44 2.23
C ILE A 35 1.24 0.34 3.59
N TYR A 36 1.47 1.30 4.50
CA TYR A 36 0.78 1.33 5.79
C TYR A 36 -0.74 1.44 5.64
N SER A 37 -1.23 2.17 4.64
CA SER A 37 -2.67 2.25 4.37
C SER A 37 -3.28 0.89 4.01
N HIS A 38 -2.60 0.08 3.19
CA HIS A 38 -3.06 -1.28 2.90
C HIS A 38 -3.12 -2.14 4.16
N ILE A 39 -2.06 -2.12 4.98
CA ILE A 39 -1.97 -2.87 6.24
C ILE A 39 -3.03 -2.42 7.25
N LYS A 40 -3.25 -1.11 7.38
CA LYS A 40 -4.13 -0.56 8.42
C LYS A 40 -5.62 -0.70 8.11
N TYR A 41 -5.99 -0.63 6.82
CA TYR A 41 -7.39 -0.51 6.41
C TYR A 41 -7.92 -1.74 5.65
N SER A 42 -7.12 -2.79 5.47
CA SER A 42 -7.50 -4.03 4.77
C SER A 42 -6.68 -5.20 5.28
N ASP A 43 -7.28 -6.38 5.35
CA ASP A 43 -6.60 -7.66 5.62
C ASP A 43 -6.35 -8.48 4.32
N LYS A 44 -6.87 -8.01 3.18
CA LYS A 44 -6.60 -8.58 1.85
C LYS A 44 -5.13 -8.38 1.45
N PRO A 45 -4.56 -9.26 0.61
CA PRO A 45 -3.21 -9.09 0.07
C PRO A 45 -3.02 -7.75 -0.64
N PHE A 46 -1.78 -7.24 -0.67
CA PHE A 46 -1.41 -5.96 -1.28
C PHE A 46 -0.09 -6.04 -2.07
N MET A 47 0.15 -5.05 -2.94
CA MET A 47 1.36 -4.90 -3.75
C MET A 47 2.35 -3.95 -3.08
N GLY A 48 3.63 -4.23 -3.27
CA GLY A 48 4.73 -3.38 -2.82
C GLY A 48 5.02 -2.15 -3.66
N SER A 49 5.89 -1.28 -3.17
CA SER A 49 6.42 -0.15 -3.93
C SER A 49 7.49 -0.62 -4.93
N VAL A 50 7.44 -0.08 -6.14
CA VAL A 50 8.38 -0.37 -7.25
C VAL A 50 9.08 0.87 -7.79
N THR A 51 8.91 2.02 -7.11
CA THR A 51 9.33 3.33 -7.63
C THR A 51 10.81 3.64 -7.42
N ALA A 52 11.49 2.88 -6.55
CA ALA A 52 12.94 2.84 -6.39
C ALA A 52 13.35 1.58 -5.60
N PRO A 53 14.59 1.06 -5.73
CA PRO A 53 15.03 -0.16 -5.04
C PRO A 53 14.86 -0.09 -3.51
N GLU A 54 15.28 1.00 -2.89
CA GLU A 54 15.18 1.21 -1.44
C GLU A 54 13.72 1.20 -0.95
N ARG A 55 12.76 1.58 -1.81
CA ARG A 55 11.33 1.57 -1.47
C ARG A 55 10.74 0.17 -1.56
N ALA A 56 11.30 -0.69 -2.41
CA ALA A 56 10.99 -2.11 -2.42
C ALA A 56 11.55 -2.79 -1.17
N GLU A 57 12.78 -2.44 -0.76
CA GLU A 57 13.38 -2.89 0.51
C GLU A 57 12.53 -2.46 1.71
N ASP A 58 12.09 -1.20 1.77
CA ASP A 58 11.17 -0.70 2.80
C ASP A 58 9.86 -1.49 2.81
N THR A 59 9.31 -1.81 1.64
CA THR A 59 8.10 -2.65 1.54
C THR A 59 8.36 -4.02 2.17
N VAL A 60 9.47 -4.68 1.82
CA VAL A 60 9.83 -5.99 2.37
C VAL A 60 10.04 -5.90 3.88
N ALA A 61 10.67 -4.83 4.38
CA ALA A 61 10.85 -4.60 5.80
C ALA A 61 9.51 -4.43 6.52
N MET A 62 8.57 -3.65 5.97
CA MET A 62 7.22 -3.49 6.53
C MET A 62 6.43 -4.80 6.50
N ALA A 63 6.54 -5.59 5.43
CA ALA A 63 5.89 -6.90 5.33
C ALA A 63 6.42 -7.92 6.34
N LYS A 64 7.68 -7.78 6.81
CA LYS A 64 8.25 -8.62 7.88
C LYS A 64 7.74 -8.26 9.29
N ILE A 65 7.11 -7.10 9.46
CA ILE A 65 6.59 -6.65 10.76
C ILE A 65 5.19 -7.24 11.04
N VAL A 66 4.47 -7.64 9.99
CA VAL A 66 3.06 -8.09 10.04
C VAL A 66 2.91 -9.58 9.78
#